data_AF-A0A1U7DDY0-F1
#
_entry.id   AF-A0A1U7DDY0-F1
#
_cell.length_a   1.000
_cell.length_b   1.000
_cell.length_c   1.000
_cell.angle_alpha   90.00
_cell.angle_beta   90.00
_cell.angle_gamma   90.00
#
_symmetry.space_group_name_H-M   'P 1'
#
loop_
_entity.id
_entity.type
_entity.pdbx_description
1 polymer ?
#
loop_
_entity_poly.entity_id
_entity_poly.type
_entity_poly.pdbx_seq_one_letter_code
_entity_poly.pdbx_strand_id
1 'polypeptide(L)'
;MAGTSPTPILHYTCPESGLEDPQALCEALRLALSEIAPGHELRRADSMPGTAPESGSLNLSLQLDRVDAHGLTAHLLWQGSTDSAPVTGPEATIGVMDAELAPRMYPRFTRALLKISALPL
;
A
#
# COMPACT_ATOMS: atom_id res chain seq x y z
N MET A 1 -31.46 18.42 6.09
CA MET A 1 -30.13 18.83 5.63
C MET A 1 -29.27 17.58 5.67
N ALA A 2 -29.14 16.86 4.55
CA ALA A 2 -28.34 15.64 4.51
C ALA A 2 -26.87 16.06 4.54
N GLY A 3 -26.20 15.84 5.67
CA GLY A 3 -24.75 16.00 5.76
C GLY A 3 -24.11 14.89 4.96
N THR A 4 -23.75 15.17 3.71
CA THR A 4 -22.83 14.34 2.96
C THR A 4 -21.46 14.53 3.60
N SER A 5 -21.14 13.77 4.63
CA SER A 5 -19.76 13.65 5.07
C SER A 5 -18.97 13.09 3.90
N PRO A 6 -17.90 13.76 3.43
CA PRO A 6 -17.07 13.22 2.37
C PRO A 6 -16.53 11.85 2.83
N THR A 7 -16.71 10.83 2.00
CA THR A 7 -16.11 9.52 2.26
C THR A 7 -14.60 9.69 2.11
N PRO A 8 -13.80 9.38 3.14
CA PRO A 8 -12.36 9.56 3.05
C PRO A 8 -11.79 8.67 1.93
N ILE A 9 -10.90 9.22 1.11
CA ILE A 9 -10.32 8.52 -0.03
C ILE A 9 -8.94 8.03 0.34
N LEU A 10 -8.65 6.76 0.05
CA LEU A 10 -7.31 6.20 0.17
C LEU A 10 -6.74 6.00 -1.23
N HIS A 11 -5.88 6.93 -1.63
CA HIS A 11 -5.11 6.82 -2.86
C HIS A 11 -3.96 5.86 -2.64
N TYR A 12 -3.91 4.74 -3.36
CA TYR A 12 -2.80 3.80 -3.28
C TYR A 12 -2.09 3.66 -4.63
N THR A 13 -0.77 3.61 -4.59
CA THR A 13 0.08 3.37 -5.77
C THR A 13 0.86 2.08 -5.58
N CYS A 14 0.99 1.35 -6.68
CA CYS A 14 1.65 0.06 -6.72
C CYS A 14 2.90 0.14 -7.61
N PRO A 15 3.95 -0.63 -7.31
CA PRO A 15 5.10 -0.75 -8.20
C PRO A 15 4.66 -1.39 -9.52
N GLU A 16 5.02 -0.74 -10.63
CA GLU A 16 4.65 -1.18 -11.98
C GLU A 16 5.69 -2.14 -12.58
N SER A 17 6.87 -2.20 -11.95
CA SER A 17 8.06 -2.90 -12.44
C SER A 17 8.89 -3.43 -11.26
N GLY A 18 9.78 -4.39 -11.56
CA GLY A 18 10.63 -5.05 -10.56
C GLY A 18 10.14 -6.41 -10.09
N LEU A 19 8.92 -6.83 -10.46
CA LEU A 19 8.34 -8.15 -10.17
C LEU A 19 7.88 -8.81 -11.47
N GLU A 20 7.82 -10.15 -11.47
CA GLU A 20 7.24 -10.92 -12.59
C GLU A 20 5.74 -10.65 -12.73
N ASP A 21 5.01 -10.57 -11.61
CA ASP A 21 3.58 -10.24 -11.58
C ASP A 21 3.27 -9.08 -10.60
N PRO A 22 3.48 -7.82 -11.02
CA PRO A 22 3.21 -6.66 -10.19
C PRO A 22 1.70 -6.44 -9.93
N GLN A 23 0.82 -6.95 -10.81
CA GLN A 23 -0.62 -6.82 -10.66
C GLN A 23 -1.14 -7.67 -9.49
N ALA A 24 -0.67 -8.90 -9.32
CA ALA A 24 -1.04 -9.74 -8.19
C ALA A 24 -0.64 -9.12 -6.85
N LEU A 25 0.53 -8.48 -6.77
CA LEU A 25 0.94 -7.74 -5.57
C LEU A 25 0.01 -6.55 -5.31
N CYS A 26 -0.34 -5.81 -6.37
CA CYS A 26 -1.24 -4.67 -6.25
C CYS A 26 -2.66 -5.08 -5.83
N GLU A 27 -3.19 -6.17 -6.38
CA GLU A 27 -4.47 -6.74 -5.95
C GLU A 27 -4.43 -7.21 -4.50
N ALA A 28 -3.36 -7.88 -4.09
CA ALA A 28 -3.15 -8.29 -2.71
C ALA A 28 -3.09 -7.09 -1.75
N LEU A 29 -2.48 -5.97 -2.16
CA LEU A 29 -2.45 -4.74 -1.38
C LEU A 29 -3.85 -4.13 -1.30
N ARG A 30 -4.57 -4.00 -2.42
CA ARG A 30 -5.94 -3.46 -2.48
C ARG A 30 -6.88 -4.24 -1.57
N LEU A 31 -6.83 -5.57 -1.63
CA LEU A 31 -7.66 -6.43 -0.77
C LEU A 31 -7.33 -6.20 0.71
N ALA A 32 -6.04 -6.19 1.07
CA ALA A 32 -5.64 -5.98 2.45
C ALA A 32 -5.99 -4.56 2.96
N LEU A 33 -5.90 -3.53 2.11
CA LEU A 33 -6.38 -2.17 2.40
C LEU A 33 -7.88 -2.14 2.65
N SER A 34 -8.67 -2.88 1.85
CA SER A 34 -10.13 -2.93 2.03
C SER A 34 -10.55 -3.58 3.35
N GLU A 35 -9.72 -4.47 3.91
CA GLU A 35 -9.96 -5.09 5.21
C GLU A 35 -9.67 -4.15 6.39
N ILE A 36 -8.63 -3.33 6.29
CA ILE A 36 -8.24 -2.42 7.38
C ILE A 36 -8.90 -1.05 7.31
N ALA A 37 -9.34 -0.63 6.11
CA ALA A 37 -9.97 0.67 5.84
C ALA A 37 -11.36 0.51 5.20
N PRO A 38 -12.31 -0.24 5.81
CA PRO A 38 -13.61 -0.52 5.20
C PRO A 38 -14.49 0.72 4.97
N GLY A 39 -14.18 1.84 5.64
CA GLY A 39 -14.85 3.12 5.47
C GLY A 39 -14.21 4.07 4.45
N HIS A 40 -13.08 3.68 3.84
CA HIS A 40 -12.38 4.50 2.85
C HIS A 40 -12.71 4.07 1.42
N GLU A 41 -12.88 5.03 0.52
CA GLU A 41 -12.92 4.74 -0.91
C GLU A 41 -11.50 4.50 -1.42
N LEU A 42 -11.19 3.26 -1.80
CA LEU A 42 -9.87 2.92 -2.34
C LEU A 42 -9.76 3.36 -3.80
N ARG A 43 -8.84 4.28 -4.09
CA ARG A 43 -8.52 4.71 -5.47
C ARG A 43 -7.10 4.35 -5.84
N ARG A 44 -6.93 3.55 -6.89
CA ARG A 44 -5.60 3.34 -7.48
C ARG A 44 -5.16 4.63 -8.17
N ALA A 45 -3.91 5.04 -7.96
CA ALA A 45 -3.25 6.06 -8.75
C ALA A 45 -1.97 5.48 -9.38
N ASP A 46 -1.57 6.04 -10.53
CA ASP A 46 -0.33 5.65 -11.23
C ASP A 46 0.91 6.18 -10.52
N SER A 47 0.77 7.28 -9.77
CA SER A 47 1.85 7.86 -8.96
C SER A 47 1.26 8.53 -7.74
N MET A 48 2.06 8.62 -6.67
CA MET A 48 1.60 9.31 -5.47
C MET A 48 1.28 10.76 -5.86
N PRO A 49 0.07 11.26 -5.53
CA PRO A 49 -0.25 12.65 -5.82
C PRO A 49 0.80 13.54 -5.15
N GLY A 50 1.47 14.39 -5.94
CA GLY A 50 2.39 15.39 -5.40
C GLY A 50 1.68 16.47 -4.58
N THR A 51 0.35 16.49 -4.64
CA THR A 51 -0.53 17.26 -3.76
C THR A 51 -0.99 16.38 -2.61
N ALA A 52 -0.85 16.91 -1.41
CA ALA A 52 -1.32 16.25 -0.22
C ALA A 52 -2.85 16.00 -0.27
N PRO A 53 -3.32 14.92 0.36
CA PRO A 53 -4.72 14.54 0.28
C PRO A 53 -5.64 15.55 0.98
N GLU A 54 -6.89 15.59 0.52
CA GLU A 54 -7.98 16.30 1.18
C GLU A 54 -8.20 15.79 2.61
N SER A 55 -8.78 16.61 3.50
CA SER A 55 -8.90 16.27 4.92
C SER A 55 -9.63 14.93 5.14
N GLY A 56 -8.94 13.99 5.80
CA GLY A 56 -9.42 12.63 6.03
C GLY A 56 -9.01 11.62 4.96
N SER A 57 -8.43 12.05 3.85
CA SER A 57 -7.89 11.17 2.81
C SER A 57 -6.42 10.83 3.07
N LEU A 58 -5.95 9.72 2.50
CA LEU A 58 -4.60 9.20 2.68
C LEU A 58 -3.98 8.87 1.32
N ASN A 59 -2.79 9.41 1.05
CA ASN A 59 -1.96 8.95 -0.06
C ASN A 59 -1.03 7.87 0.46
N LEU A 60 -0.93 6.75 -0.25
CA LEU A 60 -0.13 5.60 0.12
C LEU A 60 0.60 5.06 -1.11
N SER A 61 1.86 4.73 -0.95
CA SER A 61 2.70 4.18 -1.99
C SER A 61 3.44 2.96 -1.49
N LEU A 62 3.31 1.85 -2.20
CA LEU A 62 4.15 0.67 -1.98
C LEU A 62 5.46 0.85 -2.74
N GLN A 63 6.57 0.83 -2.02
CA GLN A 63 7.92 0.96 -2.55
C GLN A 63 8.64 -0.37 -2.43
N LEU A 64 9.23 -0.85 -3.52
CA LEU A 64 10.07 -2.05 -3.52
C LEU A 64 11.53 -1.64 -3.31
N ASP A 65 12.12 -2.09 -2.22
CA ASP A 65 13.53 -1.83 -1.90
C ASP A 65 14.45 -2.86 -2.54
N ARG A 66 14.00 -4.12 -2.55
CA ARG A 66 14.73 -5.25 -3.15
C ARG A 66 13.75 -6.27 -3.68
N VAL A 67 14.03 -6.79 -4.87
CA VAL A 67 13.34 -7.96 -5.42
C VAL A 67 14.37 -8.90 -6.01
N ASP A 68 14.22 -10.18 -5.69
CA ASP A 68 14.98 -11.27 -6.27
C ASP A 68 14.08 -12.52 -6.42
N ALA A 69 14.60 -13.58 -7.06
CA ALA A 69 13.83 -14.78 -7.34
C ALA A 69 13.29 -15.46 -6.06
N HIS A 70 13.89 -15.21 -4.90
CA HIS A 70 13.57 -15.87 -3.65
C HIS A 70 12.90 -14.95 -2.63
N GLY A 71 12.67 -13.68 -2.97
CA GLY A 71 12.10 -12.77 -2.00
C GLY A 71 11.89 -11.35 -2.49
N LEU A 72 11.21 -10.58 -1.65
CA LEU A 72 11.07 -9.15 -1.83
C LEU A 72 11.13 -8.43 -0.48
N THR A 73 11.74 -7.25 -0.47
CA THR A 73 11.66 -6.26 0.61
C THR A 73 10.91 -5.06 0.08
N ALA A 74 9.94 -4.59 0.87
CA ALA A 74 9.17 -3.41 0.53
C ALA A 74 8.79 -2.62 1.79
N HIS A 75 8.55 -1.34 1.61
CA HIS A 75 7.96 -0.48 2.63
C HIS A 75 6.77 0.30 2.07
N LEU A 76 5.96 0.85 2.98
CA LEU A 76 4.89 1.78 2.63
C LEU A 76 5.35 3.19 2.91
N LEU A 77 4.99 4.11 2.03
CA LEU A 77 5.21 5.53 2.21
C LEU A 77 3.85 6.23 2.10
N TRP A 78 3.47 6.99 3.11
CA TRP A 78 2.12 7.58 3.18
C TRP A 78 2.12 9.04 3.60
N GLN A 79 1.07 9.75 3.24
CA GLN A 79 0.86 11.15 3.57
C GLN A 79 -0.62 11.35 3.89
N GLY A 80 -0.95 11.80 5.11
CA GLY A 80 -2.33 11.89 5.59
C GLY A 80 -2.91 13.30 5.75
N SER A 81 -2.14 14.35 5.46
CA SER A 81 -2.64 15.73 5.58
C SER A 81 -1.86 16.72 4.72
N THR A 82 -2.49 17.86 4.44
CA THR A 82 -1.98 18.94 3.57
C THR A 82 -0.64 19.51 4.00
N ASP A 83 -0.36 19.47 5.30
CA ASP A 83 0.85 20.04 5.91
C ASP A 83 1.89 18.97 6.32
N SER A 84 1.55 17.68 6.17
CA SER A 84 2.44 16.61 6.63
C SER A 84 3.37 16.16 5.52
N ALA A 85 4.67 16.06 5.83
CA ALA A 85 5.63 15.38 4.98
C ALA A 85 5.24 13.90 4.82
N PRO A 86 5.58 13.25 3.69
CA PRO A 86 5.42 11.81 3.56
C PRO A 86 6.19 11.08 4.66
N VAL A 87 5.53 10.11 5.27
CA VAL A 87 6.06 9.23 6.31
C VAL A 87 6.47 7.91 5.67
N THR A 88 7.71 7.51 5.90
CA THR A 88 8.22 6.19 5.53
C THR A 88 7.92 5.20 6.63
N GLY A 89 7.24 4.12 6.28
CA GLY A 89 6.95 3.01 7.17
C GLY A 89 8.10 2.03 7.35
N PRO A 90 7.91 1.06 8.25
CA PRO A 90 8.85 -0.03 8.41
C PRO A 90 8.93 -0.89 7.15
N GLU A 91 10.12 -1.41 6.90
CA GLU A 91 10.38 -2.39 5.86
C GLU A 91 9.84 -3.76 6.29
N ALA A 92 9.21 -4.46 5.35
CA ALA A 92 8.86 -5.88 5.48
C ALA A 92 9.59 -6.68 4.41
N THR A 93 10.10 -7.85 4.80
CA THR A 93 10.71 -8.81 3.88
C THR A 93 9.91 -10.10 3.88
N ILE A 94 9.66 -10.64 2.69
CA ILE A 94 9.27 -12.04 2.50
C ILE A 94 10.37 -12.74 1.72
N GLY A 95 10.87 -13.84 2.28
CA GLY A 95 11.89 -14.69 1.67
C GLY A 95 11.46 -16.15 1.73
N VAL A 96 11.80 -16.89 0.69
CA VAL A 96 11.59 -18.34 0.56
C VAL A 96 12.94 -19.03 0.35
N MET A 97 13.14 -20.16 1.04
CA MET A 97 14.43 -20.87 0.98
C MET A 97 14.48 -21.95 -0.10
N ASP A 98 13.35 -22.61 -0.37
CA ASP A 98 13.26 -23.81 -1.22
C ASP A 98 12.31 -23.62 -2.42
N ALA A 99 11.86 -22.39 -2.65
CA ALA A 99 10.92 -22.05 -3.71
C ALA A 99 11.21 -20.67 -4.27
N GLU A 100 10.64 -20.37 -5.44
CA GLU A 100 10.61 -19.02 -5.98
C GLU A 100 9.46 -18.22 -5.36
N LEU A 101 9.64 -16.90 -5.31
CA LEU A 101 8.63 -15.96 -4.88
C LEU A 101 7.40 -16.08 -5.79
N ALA A 102 6.27 -16.51 -5.21
CA ALA A 102 5.05 -16.77 -5.97
C ALA A 102 3.91 -15.79 -5.62
N PRO A 103 3.03 -15.44 -6.57
CA PRO A 103 1.91 -14.52 -6.34
C PRO A 103 0.99 -14.88 -5.16
N ARG A 104 0.84 -16.18 -4.88
CA ARG A 104 0.07 -16.69 -3.73
C ARG A 104 0.59 -16.21 -2.36
N MET A 105 1.82 -15.70 -2.29
CA MET A 105 2.47 -15.24 -1.06
C MET A 105 2.17 -13.77 -0.74
N TYR A 106 1.86 -12.98 -1.77
CA TYR A 106 1.60 -11.54 -1.64
C TYR A 106 0.47 -11.19 -0.66
N PRO A 107 -0.68 -11.88 -0.60
CA PRO A 107 -1.75 -11.54 0.35
C PRO A 107 -1.31 -11.59 1.81
N ARG A 108 -0.47 -12.56 2.19
CA ARG A 108 0.05 -12.65 3.56
C ARG A 108 1.07 -11.55 3.82
N PHE A 109 1.91 -11.27 2.83
CA PHE A 109 2.92 -10.22 2.90
C PHE A 109 2.30 -8.82 3.05
N THR A 110 1.35 -8.44 2.19
CA THR A 110 0.72 -7.11 2.22
C THR A 110 -0.05 -6.87 3.52
N ARG A 111 -0.75 -7.88 4.04
CA ARG A 111 -1.40 -7.82 5.36
C ARG A 111 -0.39 -7.61 6.49
N ALA A 112 0.74 -8.32 6.46
CA ALA A 112 1.78 -8.15 7.46
C ALA A 112 2.41 -6.75 7.38
N LEU A 113 2.72 -6.27 6.17
CA LEU A 113 3.25 -4.94 5.91
C LEU A 113 2.31 -3.85 6.43
N LEU A 114 1.02 -3.89 6.07
CA LEU A 114 0.04 -2.93 6.56
C LEU A 114 -0.10 -2.94 8.09
N LYS A 115 -0.05 -4.13 8.70
CA LYS A 115 -0.13 -4.29 10.15
C LYS A 115 1.06 -3.64 10.87
N ILE A 116 2.27 -3.76 10.33
CA ILE A 116 3.46 -3.13 10.93
C ILE A 116 3.54 -1.64 10.64
N SER A 117 3.02 -1.17 9.49
CA SER A 117 3.04 0.25 9.14
C SER A 117 2.13 1.13 9.97
N ALA A 118 1.12 0.56 10.63
CA ALA A 118 0.21 1.29 11.54
C ALA A 118 -0.32 2.58 10.91
N LEU A 119 -0.89 2.46 9.71
CA LEU A 119 -1.38 3.60 8.93
C LEU A 119 -2.43 4.41 9.70
N PRO A 120 -2.45 5.75 9.53
CA PRO A 120 -3.45 6.61 10.16
C PRO A 120 -4.78 6.52 9.40
N LEU A 121 -5.52 5.43 9.64
CA LEU A 121 -6.81 5.09 9.01
C LEU A 121 -7.97 5.16 10.01
#